data_AF-A0A246FIF6-F1
#
_entry.id   AF-A0A246FIF6-F1
#
_cell.length_a   1.000
_cell.length_b   1.000
_cell.length_c   1.000
_cell.angle_alpha   90.00
_cell.angle_beta   90.00
_cell.angle_gamma   90.00
#
_symmetry.space_group_name_H-M   'P 1'
#
loop_
_entity.id
_entity.type
_entity.pdbx_description
1 polymer ?
#
loop_
_entity_poly.entity_id
_entity_poly.type
_entity_poly.pdbx_seq_one_letter_code
_entity_poly.pdbx_strand_id
1 'polypeptide(L)'
;MTKHSLFLSLLIGSVTQAVGQTVIQGNTLFLDLQTRKSSTKEVKAQLGHRYRAEKTVSVGTALTTDGTCIATKTVTGISLRYPARGLTCYINTNTTKRRMGLALIAFDSTANVSSAKGIQPGKHRFSDVLAQYGPIDFEKKDNSLPAAREMSNEEGQWFTVLVFPTIRFISSGRKQSGENLLLRPVTGIWLENQY
;
A
#
# COMPACT_ATOMS: atom_id res chain seq x y z
N MET A 1 -5.19 34.17 62.83
CA MET A 1 -4.00 33.44 62.36
C MET A 1 -4.36 32.65 61.12
N THR A 2 -3.59 32.88 60.07
CA THR A 2 -3.63 32.27 58.74
C THR A 2 -3.30 30.78 58.78
N LYS A 3 -3.93 29.99 57.88
CA LYS A 3 -3.29 29.10 56.87
C LYS A 3 -4.32 28.08 56.34
N HIS A 4 -4.87 28.31 55.15
CA HIS A 4 -4.42 27.85 53.82
C HIS A 4 -5.08 26.53 53.39
N SER A 5 -5.88 26.65 52.34
CA SER A 5 -6.51 25.61 51.53
C SER A 5 -5.59 24.46 51.15
N LEU A 6 -6.19 23.29 50.91
CA LEU A 6 -5.73 22.37 49.87
C LEU A 6 -6.95 21.66 49.28
N PHE A 7 -7.55 22.32 48.29
CA PHE A 7 -8.37 21.67 47.27
C PHE A 7 -7.42 20.78 46.45
N LEU A 8 -7.43 19.48 46.70
CA LEU A 8 -6.69 18.53 45.90
C LEU A 8 -7.51 18.23 44.63
N SER A 9 -7.33 19.08 43.62
CA SER A 9 -7.81 18.84 42.26
C SER A 9 -7.08 17.63 41.68
N LEU A 10 -7.77 16.49 41.65
CA LEU A 10 -7.35 15.31 40.92
C LEU A 10 -7.42 15.65 39.42
N LEU A 11 -6.31 16.12 38.86
CA LEU A 11 -6.08 16.22 37.42
C LEU A 11 -6.15 14.81 36.85
N ILE A 12 -7.32 14.44 36.34
CA ILE A 12 -7.47 13.32 35.41
C ILE A 12 -6.75 13.76 34.14
N GLY A 13 -5.45 13.41 34.08
CA GLY A 13 -4.64 13.57 32.89
C GLY A 13 -5.35 12.86 31.76
N SER A 14 -5.76 13.64 30.76
CA SER A 14 -6.24 13.15 29.49
C SER A 14 -5.22 12.14 28.98
N VAL A 15 -5.62 10.87 28.89
CA VAL A 15 -4.85 9.87 28.14
C VAL A 15 -4.88 10.37 26.70
N THR A 16 -3.85 11.11 26.30
CA THR A 16 -3.59 11.36 24.89
C THR A 16 -3.50 9.98 24.27
N GLN A 17 -4.48 9.62 23.43
CA GLN A 17 -4.42 8.40 22.65
C GLN A 17 -3.05 8.40 21.97
N ALA A 18 -2.15 7.54 22.45
CA ALA A 18 -0.93 7.23 21.73
C ALA A 18 -1.39 6.90 20.31
N VAL A 19 -0.85 7.61 19.31
CA VAL A 19 -1.27 7.51 17.91
C VAL A 19 -1.23 6.04 17.51
N GLY A 20 -2.38 5.40 17.59
CA GLY A 20 -2.50 3.95 17.60
C GLY A 20 -2.03 3.46 16.25
N GLN A 21 -0.96 2.68 16.24
CA GLN A 21 -0.51 2.02 15.05
C GLN A 21 -1.68 1.21 14.47
N THR A 22 -2.03 1.44 13.21
CA THR A 22 -3.15 0.71 12.60
C THR A 22 -2.67 -0.65 12.12
N VAL A 23 -3.32 -1.73 12.53
CA VAL A 23 -2.98 -3.08 12.08
C VAL A 23 -3.83 -3.47 10.87
N ILE A 24 -3.16 -3.95 9.81
CA ILE A 24 -3.82 -4.56 8.66
C ILE A 24 -4.42 -5.90 9.11
N GLN A 25 -5.73 -6.04 9.02
CA GLN A 25 -6.45 -7.23 9.43
C GLN A 25 -6.23 -8.35 8.40
N GLY A 26 -5.71 -9.49 8.85
CA GLY A 26 -5.54 -10.70 8.03
C GLY A 26 -4.76 -10.49 6.73
N ASN A 27 -3.87 -9.50 6.65
CA ASN A 27 -3.09 -9.12 5.46
C ASN A 27 -3.92 -8.90 4.17
N THR A 28 -5.22 -8.62 4.31
CA THR A 28 -6.16 -8.49 3.18
C THR A 28 -7.13 -7.31 3.35
N LEU A 29 -7.24 -6.78 4.57
CA LEU A 29 -8.23 -5.78 4.96
C LEU A 29 -7.58 -4.61 5.70
N PHE A 30 -8.00 -3.40 5.36
CA PHE A 30 -7.62 -2.18 6.07
C PHE A 30 -8.84 -1.28 6.20
N LEU A 31 -9.28 -1.00 7.44
CA LEU A 31 -10.50 -0.21 7.71
C LEU A 31 -11.70 -0.73 6.91
N ASP A 32 -11.93 -2.05 6.93
CA ASP A 32 -12.95 -2.78 6.15
C ASP A 32 -12.82 -2.69 4.62
N LEU A 33 -11.78 -2.02 4.11
CA LEU A 33 -11.49 -1.98 2.69
C LEU A 33 -10.79 -3.27 2.25
N GLN A 34 -11.37 -3.94 1.27
CA GLN A 34 -10.83 -5.15 0.64
C GLN A 34 -10.53 -4.90 -0.83
N THR A 35 -9.31 -5.22 -1.25
CA THR A 35 -8.95 -5.17 -2.67
C THR A 35 -9.87 -6.09 -3.50
N ARG A 36 -10.21 -5.65 -4.72
CA ARG A 36 -11.14 -6.24 -5.69
C ARG A 36 -12.62 -6.24 -5.29
N LYS A 37 -12.96 -5.97 -4.03
CA LYS A 37 -14.35 -5.88 -3.56
C LYS A 37 -14.80 -4.45 -3.30
N SER A 38 -13.97 -3.66 -2.61
CA SER A 38 -14.34 -2.30 -2.26
C SER A 38 -14.37 -1.38 -3.48
N SER A 39 -15.42 -0.58 -3.55
CA SER A 39 -15.67 0.45 -4.54
C SER A 39 -14.99 1.77 -4.17
N THR A 40 -14.89 2.69 -5.12
CA THR A 40 -14.42 4.06 -4.87
C THR A 40 -15.25 4.77 -3.80
N LYS A 41 -16.57 4.50 -3.74
CA LYS A 41 -17.48 5.12 -2.76
C LYS A 41 -17.14 4.67 -1.34
N GLU A 42 -16.88 3.38 -1.14
CA GLU A 42 -16.48 2.83 0.16
C GLU A 42 -15.10 3.36 0.59
N VAL A 43 -14.16 3.48 -0.33
CA VAL A 43 -12.84 4.09 -0.04
C VAL A 43 -13.01 5.53 0.44
N LYS A 44 -13.83 6.34 -0.26
CA LYS A 44 -14.11 7.73 0.15
C LYS A 44 -14.86 7.81 1.47
N ALA A 45 -15.78 6.88 1.75
CA ALA A 45 -16.50 6.82 3.02
C ALA A 45 -15.56 6.52 4.20
N GLN A 46 -14.61 5.59 4.04
CA GLN A 46 -13.69 5.17 5.12
C GLN A 46 -12.51 6.11 5.32
N LEU A 47 -11.94 6.65 4.23
CA LEU A 47 -10.73 7.47 4.27
C LEU A 47 -11.00 8.97 4.17
N GLY A 48 -12.24 9.34 3.83
CA GLY A 48 -12.66 10.70 3.59
C GLY A 48 -12.37 11.21 2.18
N HIS A 49 -12.76 12.47 1.95
CA HIS A 49 -12.66 13.15 0.66
C HIS A 49 -11.38 13.99 0.47
N ARG A 50 -10.52 14.08 1.50
CA ARG A 50 -9.31 14.92 1.49
C ARG A 50 -8.11 14.22 0.84
N TYR A 51 -8.22 13.81 -0.41
CA TYR A 51 -7.11 13.26 -1.20
C TYR A 51 -6.58 14.29 -2.23
N ARG A 52 -5.29 14.24 -2.56
CA ARG A 52 -4.59 15.30 -3.32
C ARG A 52 -4.70 15.14 -4.84
N ALA A 53 -4.86 13.93 -5.35
CA ALA A 53 -4.81 13.67 -6.79
C ALA A 53 -5.77 12.55 -7.19
N GLU A 54 -6.40 12.72 -8.35
CA GLU A 54 -6.99 11.68 -9.19
C GLU A 54 -6.14 11.62 -10.46
N LYS A 55 -5.19 10.67 -10.56
CA LYS A 55 -4.45 10.46 -11.80
C LYS A 55 -5.09 9.32 -12.57
N THR A 56 -5.52 9.61 -13.80
CA THR A 56 -5.95 8.61 -14.78
C THR A 56 -4.74 7.80 -15.24
N VAL A 57 -4.80 6.48 -15.02
CA VAL A 57 -3.80 5.52 -15.50
C VAL A 57 -4.18 5.06 -16.92
N SER A 58 -3.23 5.13 -17.85
CA SER A 58 -3.21 4.69 -19.25
C SER A 58 -4.01 5.49 -20.32
N VAL A 59 -3.40 5.57 -21.50
CA VAL A 59 -3.98 5.93 -22.80
C VAL A 59 -3.59 4.78 -23.73
N GLY A 60 -4.55 4.03 -24.25
CA GLY A 60 -4.29 3.01 -25.27
C GLY A 60 -4.37 3.63 -26.66
N THR A 61 -3.40 3.35 -27.51
CA THR A 61 -3.49 3.65 -28.95
C THR A 61 -3.80 2.35 -29.67
N ALA A 62 -4.89 2.28 -30.41
CA ALA A 62 -5.21 1.13 -31.26
C ALA A 62 -4.98 1.52 -32.72
N LEU A 63 -4.15 0.75 -33.42
CA LEU A 63 -4.14 0.77 -34.88
C LEU A 63 -5.26 -0.15 -35.37
N THR A 64 -6.14 0.36 -36.22
CA THR A 64 -7.06 -0.47 -36.98
C THR A 64 -6.31 -1.16 -38.13
N THR A 65 -6.85 -2.28 -38.60
CA THR A 65 -6.26 -3.10 -39.68
C THR A 65 -6.10 -2.38 -41.02
N ASP A 66 -6.74 -1.24 -41.21
CA ASP A 66 -6.65 -0.37 -42.39
C ASP A 66 -5.56 0.72 -42.26
N GLY A 67 -4.77 0.71 -41.18
CA GLY A 67 -3.69 1.67 -40.95
C GLY A 67 -4.15 2.99 -40.31
N THR A 68 -5.44 3.13 -39.99
CA THR A 68 -5.96 4.33 -39.32
C THR A 68 -5.56 4.30 -37.84
N CYS A 69 -4.94 5.38 -37.36
CA CYS A 69 -4.59 5.52 -35.94
C CYS A 69 -5.79 6.11 -35.19
N ILE A 70 -6.50 5.28 -34.42
CA ILE A 70 -7.55 5.76 -33.52
C ILE A 70 -6.98 5.81 -32.10
N ALA A 71 -6.72 7.03 -31.62
CA ALA A 71 -6.33 7.26 -30.24
C ALA A 71 -7.55 7.10 -29.31
N THR A 72 -7.82 5.89 -28.84
CA THR A 72 -8.86 5.62 -27.83
C THR A 72 -8.32 5.86 -26.43
N LYS A 73 -8.53 7.08 -25.90
CA LYS A 73 -8.22 7.42 -24.50
C LYS A 73 -9.00 6.52 -23.54
N THR A 74 -8.38 5.43 -23.11
CA THR A 74 -8.98 4.44 -22.22
C THR A 74 -8.52 4.73 -20.80
N VAL A 75 -9.40 5.31 -19.99
CA VAL A 75 -9.17 5.49 -18.55
C VAL A 75 -9.13 4.09 -17.91
N THR A 76 -7.96 3.57 -17.55
CA THR A 76 -7.82 2.23 -16.94
C THR A 76 -7.83 2.24 -15.42
N GLY A 77 -7.75 3.41 -14.77
CA GLY A 77 -7.95 3.56 -13.33
C GLY A 77 -7.79 4.97 -12.80
N ILE A 78 -8.04 5.14 -11.50
CA ILE A 78 -7.84 6.37 -10.73
C ILE A 78 -6.96 6.03 -9.51
N SER A 79 -5.93 6.83 -9.26
CA SER A 79 -5.20 6.81 -7.98
C SER A 79 -5.75 7.88 -7.05
N LEU A 80 -6.01 7.54 -5.78
CA LEU A 80 -6.44 8.44 -4.70
C LEU A 80 -5.34 8.52 -3.65
N ARG A 81 -4.60 9.63 -3.63
CA ARG A 81 -3.47 9.84 -2.71
C ARG A 81 -3.91 10.53 -1.41
N TYR A 82 -3.60 9.93 -0.27
CA TYR A 82 -3.89 10.44 1.08
C TYR A 82 -2.58 10.74 1.85
N PRO A 83 -1.90 11.87 1.57
CA PRO A 83 -0.57 12.15 2.13
C PRO A 83 -0.53 12.17 3.66
N ALA A 84 -1.57 12.73 4.30
CA ALA A 84 -1.64 12.80 5.76
C ALA A 84 -1.74 11.41 6.44
N ARG A 85 -2.03 10.35 5.67
CA ARG A 85 -2.09 8.96 6.14
C ARG A 85 -0.98 8.08 5.56
N GLY A 86 -0.08 8.65 4.75
CA GLY A 86 1.00 7.91 4.09
C GLY A 86 0.51 6.80 3.16
N LEU A 87 -0.68 6.92 2.55
CA LEU A 87 -1.24 5.86 1.71
C LEU A 87 -1.79 6.37 0.37
N THR A 88 -1.82 5.47 -0.61
CA THR A 88 -2.44 5.67 -1.92
C THR A 88 -3.33 4.48 -2.26
N CYS A 89 -4.59 4.74 -2.63
CA CYS A 89 -5.51 3.71 -3.13
C CYS A 89 -5.56 3.78 -4.66
N TYR A 90 -5.38 2.66 -5.34
CA TYR A 90 -5.52 2.55 -6.79
C TYR A 90 -6.83 1.85 -7.11
N ILE A 91 -7.68 2.49 -7.90
CA ILE A 91 -8.96 1.97 -8.36
C ILE A 91 -8.83 1.63 -9.84
N ASN A 92 -9.05 0.38 -10.22
CA ASN A 92 -9.11 0.03 -11.65
C ASN A 92 -10.49 0.39 -12.21
N THR A 93 -10.53 0.93 -13.41
CA THR A 93 -11.74 1.16 -14.21
C THR A 93 -11.62 0.30 -15.47
N ASN A 94 -11.96 -0.99 -15.38
CA ASN A 94 -11.99 -1.83 -16.56
C ASN A 94 -13.28 -1.55 -17.36
N THR A 95 -13.16 -0.84 -18.48
CA THR A 95 -14.27 -0.48 -19.38
C THR A 95 -14.91 -1.70 -20.04
N THR A 96 -14.15 -2.77 -20.28
CA THR A 96 -14.61 -4.01 -20.94
C THR A 96 -15.39 -4.92 -20.01
N LYS A 97 -15.05 -4.96 -18.72
CA LYS A 97 -15.67 -5.84 -17.71
C LYS A 97 -16.61 -5.12 -16.73
N ARG A 98 -16.80 -3.79 -16.86
CA ARG A 98 -17.60 -2.92 -15.95
C ARG A 98 -17.27 -3.05 -14.45
N ARG A 99 -16.13 -3.67 -14.09
CA ARG A 99 -15.72 -3.81 -12.69
C ARG A 99 -14.81 -2.65 -12.33
N MET A 100 -15.38 -1.69 -11.62
CA MET A 100 -14.63 -0.68 -10.88
C MET A 100 -14.40 -1.18 -9.47
N GLY A 101 -13.14 -1.30 -9.06
CA GLY A 101 -12.81 -1.80 -7.74
C GLY A 101 -11.42 -1.41 -7.29
N LEU A 102 -11.24 -1.31 -5.99
CA LEU A 102 -9.97 -1.05 -5.32
C LEU A 102 -8.97 -2.14 -5.69
N ALA A 103 -8.00 -1.82 -6.54
CA ALA A 103 -7.00 -2.76 -6.99
C ALA A 103 -5.89 -2.95 -5.97
N LEU A 104 -5.43 -1.84 -5.38
CA LEU A 104 -4.25 -1.80 -4.52
C LEU A 104 -4.42 -0.72 -3.44
N ILE A 105 -3.98 -1.02 -2.22
CA ILE A 105 -3.72 -0.02 -1.17
C ILE A 105 -2.21 -0.03 -0.90
N ALA A 106 -1.53 1.07 -1.20
CA ALA A 106 -0.10 1.23 -1.00
C ALA A 106 0.16 2.13 0.21
N PHE A 107 0.90 1.64 1.20
CA PHE A 107 1.38 2.39 2.35
C PHE A 107 2.87 2.68 2.18
N ASP A 108 3.28 3.94 2.38
CA ASP A 108 4.68 4.36 2.36
C ASP A 108 5.27 4.41 3.79
N SER A 109 6.54 4.84 3.89
CA SER A 109 7.27 4.90 5.17
C SER A 109 6.71 5.92 6.17
N THR A 110 5.81 6.81 5.75
CA THR A 110 5.15 7.78 6.63
C THR A 110 3.84 7.25 7.20
N ALA A 111 3.32 6.13 6.69
CA ALA A 111 2.12 5.49 7.22
C ALA A 111 2.38 4.86 8.59
N ASN A 112 1.55 5.19 9.58
CA ASN A 112 1.56 4.52 10.89
C ASN A 112 0.76 3.20 10.84
N VAL A 113 1.31 2.21 10.13
CA VAL A 113 0.66 0.92 9.86
C VAL A 113 1.54 -0.27 10.24
N SER A 114 0.92 -1.37 10.66
CA SER A 114 1.53 -2.70 10.81
C SER A 114 0.87 -3.70 9.88
N SER A 115 1.64 -4.64 9.34
CA SER A 115 1.07 -5.90 8.88
C SER A 115 0.52 -6.73 10.07
N ALA A 116 -0.29 -7.75 9.78
CA ALA A 116 -0.83 -8.66 10.80
C ALA A 116 0.27 -9.41 11.58
N LYS A 117 1.48 -9.53 11.01
CA LYS A 117 2.65 -10.14 11.64
C LYS A 117 3.68 -9.10 12.13
N GLY A 118 3.25 -7.87 12.38
CA GLY A 118 4.09 -6.85 13.04
C GLY A 118 5.05 -6.07 12.15
N ILE A 119 5.08 -6.32 10.82
CA ILE A 119 6.01 -5.64 9.92
C ILE A 119 5.53 -4.21 9.64
N GLN A 120 6.47 -3.26 9.67
CA GLN A 120 6.21 -1.82 9.54
C GLN A 120 7.16 -1.19 8.52
N PRO A 121 6.65 -0.33 7.62
CA PRO A 121 7.48 0.53 6.80
C PRO A 121 8.42 1.39 7.65
N GLY A 122 9.66 1.58 7.18
CA GLY A 122 10.67 2.43 7.82
C GLY A 122 11.34 1.84 9.07
N LYS A 123 10.84 0.72 9.62
CA LYS A 123 11.43 0.08 10.83
C LYS A 123 12.05 -1.29 10.59
N HIS A 124 11.56 -2.03 9.60
CA HIS A 124 11.96 -3.41 9.36
C HIS A 124 12.73 -3.56 8.05
N ARG A 125 13.44 -4.68 7.93
CA ARG A 125 14.16 -5.12 6.73
C ARG A 125 13.51 -6.37 6.14
N PHE A 126 13.95 -6.74 4.94
CA PHE A 126 13.50 -7.96 4.27
C PHE A 126 13.83 -9.23 5.07
N SER A 127 14.94 -9.27 5.82
CA SER A 127 15.21 -10.36 6.77
C SER A 127 14.08 -10.58 7.77
N ASP A 128 13.53 -9.50 8.32
CA ASP A 128 12.46 -9.56 9.32
C ASP A 128 11.17 -10.06 8.68
N VAL A 129 10.91 -9.65 7.43
CA VAL A 129 9.77 -10.14 6.65
C VAL A 129 9.87 -11.66 6.48
N LEU A 130 11.02 -12.19 6.08
CA LEU A 130 11.18 -13.64 5.88
C LEU A 130 11.06 -14.43 7.18
N ALA A 131 11.57 -13.90 8.29
CA ALA A 131 11.44 -14.53 9.60
C ALA A 131 9.96 -14.68 10.02
N GLN A 132 9.11 -13.71 9.65
CA GLN A 132 7.69 -13.70 10.02
C GLN A 132 6.79 -14.39 8.99
N TYR A 133 7.03 -14.18 7.70
CA TYR A 133 6.18 -14.64 6.60
C TYR A 133 6.65 -15.93 5.94
N GLY A 134 7.88 -16.37 6.22
CA GLY A 134 8.47 -17.55 5.62
C GLY A 134 9.38 -17.21 4.43
N PRO A 135 10.07 -18.22 3.89
CA PRO A 135 11.01 -18.05 2.79
C PRO A 135 10.30 -17.64 1.51
N ILE A 136 11.06 -16.99 0.62
CA ILE A 136 10.63 -16.67 -0.73
C ILE A 136 11.64 -17.21 -1.72
N ASP A 137 11.21 -17.32 -2.96
CA ASP A 137 12.09 -17.59 -4.08
C ASP A 137 12.67 -16.28 -4.63
N PHE A 138 13.95 -16.07 -4.34
CA PHE A 138 14.72 -14.93 -4.86
C PHE A 138 15.11 -15.08 -6.34
N GLU A 139 15.14 -16.31 -6.84
CA GLU A 139 15.61 -16.67 -8.17
C GLU A 139 14.46 -16.99 -9.14
N LYS A 140 13.21 -17.00 -8.64
CA LYS A 140 12.00 -17.36 -9.39
C LYS A 140 12.09 -18.73 -10.07
N LYS A 141 12.77 -19.68 -9.44
CA LYS A 141 12.85 -21.08 -9.84
C LYS A 141 11.51 -21.81 -9.69
N ASP A 142 10.67 -21.40 -8.75
CA ASP A 142 9.37 -21.96 -8.43
C ASP A 142 8.29 -20.87 -8.49
N ASN A 143 7.35 -21.02 -9.43
CA ASN A 143 6.24 -20.09 -9.62
C ASN A 143 5.16 -20.20 -8.53
N SER A 144 5.22 -21.21 -7.66
CA SER A 144 4.27 -21.44 -6.57
C SER A 144 4.64 -20.75 -5.26
N LEU A 145 5.92 -20.40 -5.08
CA LEU A 145 6.39 -19.71 -3.88
C LEU A 145 6.23 -18.18 -4.00
N PRO A 146 6.01 -17.48 -2.87
CA PRO A 146 6.24 -16.04 -2.79
C PRO A 146 7.61 -15.71 -3.40
N ALA A 147 7.72 -14.61 -4.15
CA ALA A 147 8.90 -14.33 -4.96
C ALA A 147 9.41 -12.90 -4.80
N ALA A 148 10.71 -12.70 -4.99
CA ALA A 148 11.28 -11.38 -5.17
C ALA A 148 11.07 -10.89 -6.61
N ARG A 149 10.57 -9.67 -6.78
CA ARG A 149 10.35 -9.05 -8.10
C ARG A 149 10.89 -7.63 -8.11
N GLU A 150 11.40 -7.22 -9.26
CA GLU A 150 11.66 -5.81 -9.55
C GLU A 150 10.48 -5.24 -10.33
N MET A 151 10.10 -4.01 -10.02
CA MET A 151 9.03 -3.29 -10.71
C MET A 151 9.29 -1.80 -10.70
N SER A 152 8.71 -1.09 -11.66
CA SER A 152 8.66 0.37 -11.66
C SER A 152 7.21 0.85 -11.68
N ASN A 153 6.95 2.00 -11.05
CA ASN A 153 5.67 2.69 -11.25
C ASN A 153 5.71 3.53 -12.55
N GLU A 154 4.59 4.16 -12.90
CA GLU A 154 4.47 5.03 -14.07
C GLU A 154 5.37 6.27 -14.02
N GLU A 155 5.82 6.66 -12.82
CA GLU A 155 6.72 7.80 -12.61
C GLU A 155 8.19 7.40 -12.77
N GLY A 156 8.46 6.16 -13.18
CA GLY A 156 9.82 5.63 -13.38
C GLY A 156 10.55 5.28 -12.09
N GLN A 157 9.89 5.37 -10.92
CA GLN A 157 10.47 4.96 -9.66
C GLN A 157 10.54 3.43 -9.60
N TRP A 158 11.72 2.91 -9.31
CA TRP A 158 11.97 1.48 -9.20
C TRP A 158 11.81 0.97 -7.78
N PHE A 159 11.42 -0.29 -7.68
CA PHE A 159 11.22 -1.01 -6.42
C PHE A 159 11.71 -2.44 -6.55
N THR A 160 12.26 -2.94 -5.46
CA THR A 160 12.45 -4.38 -5.21
C THR A 160 11.36 -4.83 -4.24
N VAL A 161 10.66 -5.91 -4.56
CA VAL A 161 9.40 -6.27 -3.91
C VAL A 161 9.40 -7.74 -3.52
N LEU A 162 9.09 -8.02 -2.25
CA LEU A 162 8.74 -9.37 -1.81
C LEU A 162 7.24 -9.56 -1.99
N VAL A 163 6.85 -10.52 -2.83
CA VAL A 163 5.45 -10.76 -3.21
C VAL A 163 4.92 -11.97 -2.46
N PHE A 164 3.97 -11.77 -1.55
CA PHE A 164 3.14 -12.82 -0.96
C PHE A 164 1.72 -12.73 -1.57
N PRO A 165 0.86 -13.75 -1.41
CA PRO A 165 -0.43 -13.83 -2.12
C PRO A 165 -1.35 -12.61 -1.99
N THR A 166 -1.35 -11.94 -0.84
CA THR A 166 -2.26 -10.80 -0.54
C THR A 166 -1.56 -9.53 -0.09
N ILE A 167 -0.27 -9.61 0.20
CA ILE A 167 0.54 -8.52 0.75
C ILE A 167 1.91 -8.52 0.09
N ARG A 168 2.44 -7.32 -0.17
CA ARG A 168 3.78 -7.14 -0.70
C ARG A 168 4.56 -6.21 0.20
N PHE A 169 5.84 -6.50 0.34
CA PHE A 169 6.78 -5.68 1.10
C PHE A 169 7.76 -5.05 0.11
N ILE A 170 7.87 -3.72 0.19
CA ILE A 170 8.50 -2.91 -0.84
C ILE A 170 9.80 -2.34 -0.29
N SER A 171 10.84 -2.33 -1.11
CA SER A 171 12.05 -1.56 -0.90
C SER A 171 12.28 -0.66 -2.10
N SER A 172 12.44 0.63 -1.87
CA SER A 172 12.68 1.63 -2.92
C SER A 172 14.03 1.40 -3.60
N GLY A 173 14.08 1.55 -4.92
CA GLY A 173 15.26 1.38 -5.76
C GLY A 173 15.34 0.02 -6.48
N ARG A 174 16.11 -0.04 -7.56
CA ARG A 174 16.48 -1.29 -8.25
C ARG A 174 17.36 -2.15 -7.36
N LYS A 175 17.39 -3.46 -7.63
CA LYS A 175 18.40 -4.36 -7.09
C LYS A 175 19.75 -4.04 -7.71
N GLN A 176 20.80 -3.98 -6.90
CA GLN A 176 22.18 -3.87 -7.39
C GLN A 176 22.84 -5.24 -7.51
N SER A 177 23.80 -5.38 -8.42
CA SER A 177 24.59 -6.62 -8.52
C SER A 177 25.39 -6.86 -7.23
N GLY A 178 25.37 -8.08 -6.72
CA GLY A 178 26.05 -8.44 -5.46
C GLY A 178 25.38 -7.92 -4.18
N GLU A 179 24.25 -7.21 -4.28
CA GLU A 179 23.53 -6.70 -3.12
C GLU A 179 22.91 -7.83 -2.28
N ASN A 180 23.08 -7.75 -0.96
CA ASN A 180 22.35 -8.61 -0.03
C ASN A 180 20.92 -8.10 0.17
N LEU A 181 19.97 -8.72 -0.52
CA LEU A 181 18.55 -8.37 -0.46
C LEU A 181 17.95 -8.43 0.96
N LEU A 182 18.50 -9.25 1.85
CA LEU A 182 18.00 -9.40 3.22
C LEU A 182 18.16 -8.11 4.05
N LEU A 183 19.16 -7.29 3.71
CA LEU A 183 19.45 -6.04 4.41
C LEU A 183 18.60 -4.87 3.93
N ARG A 184 17.84 -5.04 2.84
CA ARG A 184 17.03 -3.96 2.27
C ARG A 184 15.94 -3.53 3.24
N PRO A 185 15.76 -2.21 3.44
CA PRO A 185 14.68 -1.71 4.29
C PRO A 185 13.33 -1.90 3.60
N VAL A 186 12.31 -2.21 4.40
CA VAL A 186 10.91 -2.13 3.98
C VAL A 186 10.51 -0.66 3.98
N THR A 187 10.39 -0.06 2.80
CA THR A 187 9.96 1.32 2.60
C THR A 187 8.45 1.45 2.38
N GLY A 188 7.75 0.32 2.15
CA GLY A 188 6.30 0.32 2.01
C GLY A 188 5.68 -1.07 2.15
N ILE A 189 4.36 -1.08 2.37
CA ILE A 189 3.53 -2.28 2.39
C ILE A 189 2.38 -2.07 1.41
N TRP A 190 2.16 -3.03 0.52
CA TRP A 190 1.11 -2.96 -0.49
C TRP A 190 0.13 -4.12 -0.30
N LEU A 191 -1.17 -3.81 -0.23
CA LEU A 191 -2.24 -4.79 -0.23
C LEU A 191 -2.78 -4.93 -1.64
N GLU A 192 -2.60 -6.12 -2.21
CA GLU A 192 -3.03 -6.44 -3.56
C GLU A 192 -3.30 -7.94 -3.65
N ASN A 193 -4.50 -8.32 -4.10
CA ASN A 193 -4.85 -9.71 -4.28
C ASN A 193 -4.47 -10.20 -5.69
N GLN A 194 -3.62 -11.22 -5.79
CA GLN A 194 -3.05 -11.70 -7.06
C GLN A 194 -3.97 -12.59 -7.91
N TYR A 195 -5.21 -12.85 -7.49
CA TYR A 195 -6.16 -13.71 -8.23
C TYR A 195 -7.46 -12.96 -8.57
#